data_AF-A0AB35VUW7-F1
#
_entry.id   AF-A0AB35VUW7-F1
#
_cell.length_a   1.000
_cell.length_b   1.000
_cell.length_c   1.000
_cell.angle_alpha   90.00
_cell.angle_beta   90.00
_cell.angle_gamma   90.00
#
_symmetry.space_group_name_H-M   'P 1'
#
loop_
_entity.id
_entity.type
_entity.pdbx_description
1 polymer ?
#
loop_
_entity_poly.entity_id
_entity_poly.type
_entity_poly.pdbx_seq_one_letter_code
_entity_poly.pdbx_strand_id
1 'polypeptide(L)'
;MNYPKMLYKGDKVNFEYAVAETNEHEDQLKEQGWIEHSELGEPIQETNTIKDASGSDKELVSLEEYEAILNERNEALTKITELEKVIKKGSAENIELHRQLRTKELEGQSADDLKAILNERGVTFGARDSNPELVQLVLKSEQE
;
A
#
# COMPACT_ATOMS: atom_id res chain seq x y z
N MET A 1 19.19 -54.03 23.41
CA MET A 1 19.73 -52.98 22.54
C MET A 1 18.55 -52.35 21.83
N ASN A 2 18.27 -51.07 22.07
CA ASN A 2 17.15 -50.36 21.44
C ASN A 2 17.69 -49.59 20.22
N TYR A 3 17.77 -50.29 19.09
CA TYR A 3 17.95 -49.67 17.78
C TYR A 3 16.59 -49.59 17.09
N PRO A 4 16.34 -48.55 16.28
CA PRO A 4 17.28 -47.49 15.90
C PRO A 4 17.51 -46.44 17.00
N LYS A 5 18.71 -45.84 17.02
CA LYS A 5 19.08 -44.76 17.94
C LYS A 5 19.44 -43.49 17.17
N MET A 6 18.92 -42.34 17.60
CA MET A 6 19.18 -41.05 16.96
C MET A 6 20.31 -40.31 17.69
N LEU A 7 21.31 -39.87 16.92
CA LEU A 7 22.43 -39.06 17.37
C LEU A 7 22.41 -37.72 16.65
N TYR A 8 23.07 -36.72 17.22
CA TYR A 8 22.94 -35.32 16.84
C TYR A 8 24.30 -34.63 16.73
N LYS A 9 24.36 -33.57 15.93
CA LYS A 9 25.53 -32.71 15.79
C LYS A 9 25.10 -31.26 15.66
N GLY A 10 25.69 -30.38 16.47
CA GLY A 10 25.31 -28.96 16.54
C GLY A 10 25.03 -28.53 17.98
N ASP A 11 24.06 -27.63 18.14
CA ASP A 11 23.57 -27.15 19.44
C ASP A 11 22.07 -27.44 19.60
N LYS A 12 21.48 -27.13 20.76
CA LYS A 12 20.05 -27.38 21.03
C LYS A 12 19.06 -26.63 20.12
N VAL A 13 19.52 -25.68 19.29
CA VAL A 13 18.69 -24.87 18.38
C VAL A 13 18.94 -25.27 16.93
N ASN A 14 20.21 -25.38 16.52
CA ASN A 14 20.64 -25.77 15.18
C ASN A 14 21.40 -27.09 15.29
N PHE A 15 20.70 -28.20 15.05
CA PHE A 15 21.30 -29.52 15.00
C PHE A 15 20.89 -30.29 13.75
N GLU A 16 21.82 -31.15 13.30
CA GLU A 16 21.56 -32.24 12.37
C GLU A 16 21.37 -33.54 13.16
N TYR A 17 20.72 -34.55 12.55
CA TYR A 17 20.55 -35.87 13.15
C TYR A 17 20.97 -37.00 12.19
N ALA A 18 21.48 -38.08 12.78
CA ALA A 18 21.80 -39.33 12.11
C ALA A 18 21.21 -40.50 12.91
N VAL A 19 20.85 -41.59 12.22
CA VAL A 19 20.23 -42.76 12.85
C VAL A 19 21.18 -43.95 12.79
N ALA A 20 21.55 -44.47 13.96
CA ALA A 20 22.28 -45.71 14.12
C ALA A 20 21.31 -46.89 14.13
N GLU A 21 21.53 -47.85 13.22
CA GLU A 21 20.72 -49.08 13.11
C GLU A 21 21.32 -50.25 13.90
N THR A 22 22.62 -50.19 14.20
CA THR A 22 23.35 -51.20 14.99
C THR A 22 24.33 -50.51 15.94
N ASN A 23 24.90 -51.30 16.86
CA ASN A 23 25.89 -50.80 17.82
C ASN A 23 27.18 -50.37 17.11
N GLU A 24 27.60 -51.14 16.12
CA GLU A 24 28.78 -50.81 15.31
C GLU A 24 28.58 -49.50 14.54
N HIS A 25 27.35 -49.20 14.08
CA HIS A 25 27.05 -47.93 13.42
C HIS A 25 26.99 -46.77 14.42
N GLU A 26 26.48 -47.00 15.64
CA GLU A 26 26.52 -46.01 16.72
C GLU A 26 27.97 -45.62 17.06
N ASP A 27 28.87 -46.59 17.20
CA ASP A 27 30.28 -46.35 17.51
C ASP A 27 30.97 -45.55 16.40
N GLN A 28 30.71 -45.86 15.13
CA GLN A 28 31.22 -45.10 13.98
C GLN A 28 30.72 -43.64 13.97
N LEU A 29 29.45 -43.42 14.32
CA LEU A 29 28.88 -42.08 14.39
C LEU A 29 29.47 -41.30 15.59
N LYS A 30 29.68 -41.95 16.73
CA LYS A 30 30.35 -41.33 17.88
C LYS A 30 31.80 -40.95 17.57
N GLU A 31 32.54 -41.79 16.84
CA GLU A 31 33.89 -41.44 16.34
C GLU A 31 33.89 -40.22 15.41
N GLN A 32 32.79 -40.01 14.67
CA GLN A 32 32.59 -38.83 13.81
C GLN A 32 32.05 -37.59 14.55
N GLY A 33 31.93 -37.68 15.88
CA GLY A 33 31.49 -36.61 16.77
C GLY A 33 29.98 -36.42 16.84
N TRP A 34 29.19 -37.44 16.52
CA TRP A 34 27.75 -37.45 16.78
C TRP A 34 27.48 -37.85 18.24
N ILE A 35 26.61 -37.11 18.91
CA ILE A 35 26.34 -37.24 20.35
C ILE A 35 24.85 -37.42 20.64
N GLU A 36 24.49 -37.76 21.88
CA GLU A 36 23.07 -37.82 22.25
C GLU A 36 22.47 -36.41 22.38
N HIS A 37 21.16 -36.26 22.18
CA HIS A 37 20.50 -34.94 22.28
C HIS A 37 20.71 -34.27 23.66
N SER A 38 20.81 -35.07 24.73
CA SER A 38 21.09 -34.60 26.09
C SER A 38 22.47 -33.98 26.25
N GLU A 39 23.40 -34.33 25.37
CA GLU A 39 24.79 -33.89 25.38
C GLU A 39 25.02 -32.67 24.46
N LEU A 40 24.02 -32.28 23.66
CA LEU A 40 24.09 -31.06 22.86
C LEU A 40 24.32 -29.85 23.77
N GLY A 41 25.32 -29.05 23.42
CA GLY A 41 25.57 -27.78 24.07
C GLY A 41 24.36 -26.86 23.95
N GLU A 42 24.17 -26.00 24.95
CA GLU A 42 23.33 -24.82 24.75
C GLU A 42 23.90 -24.02 23.56
N PRO A 43 23.05 -23.41 22.73
CA PRO A 43 23.53 -22.51 21.69
C PRO A 43 24.45 -21.50 22.35
N ILE A 44 25.64 -21.31 21.77
CA ILE A 44 26.54 -20.24 22.18
C ILE A 44 25.80 -18.97 21.80
N GLN A 45 25.03 -18.43 22.74
CA GLN A 45 24.66 -17.04 22.69
C GLN A 45 26.00 -16.33 22.68
N GLU A 46 26.40 -15.74 21.55
CA GLU A 46 27.36 -14.66 21.60
C GLU A 46 26.82 -13.75 22.69
N THR A 47 27.52 -13.75 23.84
CA THR A 47 27.14 -12.89 24.95
C THR A 47 27.53 -11.48 24.53
N ASN A 48 26.75 -10.90 23.62
CA ASN A 48 26.21 -9.59 23.87
C ASN A 48 25.53 -9.72 25.22
N THR A 49 26.31 -9.43 26.25
CA THR A 49 25.83 -9.16 27.60
C THR A 49 24.46 -8.52 27.47
N ILE A 50 23.45 -9.14 28.07
CA ILE A 50 22.14 -8.55 28.28
C ILE A 50 22.36 -7.37 29.25
N LYS A 51 22.97 -6.29 28.75
CA LYS A 51 22.77 -4.92 29.20
C LYS A 51 21.63 -4.45 28.34
N ASP A 52 20.43 -4.64 28.87
CA ASP A 52 19.18 -4.12 28.35
C ASP A 52 18.84 -4.64 26.94
N ALA A 53 17.67 -5.26 26.82
CA ALA A 53 17.00 -5.32 25.53
C ALA A 53 16.62 -3.87 25.13
N SER A 54 17.59 -3.04 24.75
CA SER A 54 17.37 -1.85 23.94
C SER A 54 17.08 -2.34 22.53
N GLY A 55 15.86 -2.86 22.37
CA GLY A 55 15.33 -3.23 21.08
C GLY A 55 15.17 -1.96 20.26
N SER A 56 16.18 -1.63 19.45
CA SER A 56 16.29 -0.38 18.68
C SER A 56 16.21 0.89 19.54
N ASP A 57 17.11 1.84 19.34
CA ASP A 57 16.93 3.23 19.77
C ASP A 57 15.70 3.84 19.06
N LYS A 58 14.49 3.40 19.43
CA LYS A 58 13.26 4.15 19.21
C LYS A 58 13.11 4.98 20.46
N GLU A 59 13.56 6.23 20.35
CA GLU A 59 13.28 7.29 21.30
C GLU A 59 11.81 7.22 21.72
N LEU A 60 11.56 6.74 22.93
CA LEU A 60 10.23 6.56 23.48
C LEU A 60 9.73 7.94 23.92
N VAL A 61 8.78 8.50 23.18
CA VAL A 61 8.06 9.72 23.57
C VAL A 61 7.19 9.47 24.80
N SER A 62 7.02 10.50 25.62
CA SER A 62 6.14 10.45 26.79
C SER A 62 4.68 10.23 26.39
N LEU A 63 3.85 9.75 27.33
CA LEU A 63 2.43 9.54 27.08
C LEU A 63 1.74 10.87 26.74
N GLU A 64 2.11 11.95 27.41
CA GLU A 64 1.60 13.29 27.15
C GLU A 64 1.95 13.78 25.73
N GLU A 65 3.18 13.56 25.27
CA GLU A 65 3.58 13.90 23.89
C GLU A 65 2.83 13.04 22.87
N TYR A 66 2.63 11.75 23.16
CA TYR A 66 1.87 10.87 22.28
C TYR A 66 0.39 11.29 22.16
N GLU A 67 -0.24 11.67 23.27
CA GLU A 67 -1.62 12.19 23.27
C GLU A 67 -1.73 13.52 22.51
N ALA A 68 -0.76 14.42 22.69
CA ALA A 68 -0.70 15.67 21.93
C ALA A 68 -0.59 15.41 20.41
N ILE A 69 0.31 14.53 19.99
CA ILE A 69 0.48 14.14 18.58
C ILE A 69 -0.81 13.52 18.03
N LEU A 70 -1.48 12.66 18.79
CA LEU A 70 -2.74 12.06 18.37
C LEU A 70 -3.85 13.10 18.18
N ASN A 71 -3.95 14.09 19.07
CA ASN A 71 -4.93 15.17 18.97
C ASN A 71 -4.66 16.03 17.73
N GLU A 72 -3.42 16.49 17.54
CA GLU A 72 -3.03 17.27 16.35
C GLU A 72 -3.32 16.50 15.05
N ARG A 73 -3.00 15.20 15.02
CA ARG A 73 -3.31 14.34 13.88
C ARG A 73 -4.82 14.27 13.62
N ASN A 74 -5.64 14.12 14.67
CA ASN A 74 -7.10 14.05 14.52
C ASN A 74 -7.70 15.37 14.03
N GLU A 75 -7.21 16.50 14.54
CA GLU A 75 -7.60 17.83 14.06
C GLU A 75 -7.21 18.03 12.59
N ALA A 76 -5.99 17.65 12.22
CA ALA A 76 -5.51 17.72 10.84
C ALA A 76 -6.36 16.87 9.91
N LEU A 77 -6.69 15.63 10.29
CA LEU A 77 -7.57 14.74 9.52
C LEU A 77 -8.99 15.33 9.35
N THR A 78 -9.53 15.94 10.40
CA THR A 78 -10.83 16.61 10.34
C THR A 78 -10.80 17.76 9.34
N LYS A 79 -9.76 18.60 9.40
CA LYS A 79 -9.58 19.73 8.49
C LYS A 79 -9.37 19.28 7.04
N ILE A 80 -8.61 18.20 6.80
CA ILE A 80 -8.44 17.61 5.46
C ILE A 80 -9.79 17.18 4.91
N THR A 81 -10.59 16.48 5.72
CA THR A 81 -11.93 16.01 5.31
C THR A 81 -12.85 17.17 4.94
N GLU A 82 -12.82 18.27 5.70
CA GLU A 82 -13.60 19.47 5.40
C GLU A 82 -13.12 20.18 4.12
N LEU A 83 -11.80 20.31 3.93
CA LEU A 83 -11.22 20.91 2.75
C LEU A 83 -11.55 20.10 1.49
N GLU A 84 -11.46 18.77 1.54
CA GLU A 84 -11.85 17.88 0.45
C GLU A 84 -13.32 18.08 0.07
N LYS A 85 -14.21 18.23 1.06
CA LYS A 85 -15.63 18.52 0.82
C LYS A 85 -15.82 19.87 0.14
N VAL A 86 -15.11 20.91 0.58
CA VAL A 86 -15.16 22.24 -0.03
C VAL A 86 -14.63 22.20 -1.47
N ILE A 87 -13.50 21.53 -1.71
CA ILE A 87 -12.91 21.37 -3.04
C ILE A 87 -13.89 20.65 -3.96
N LYS A 88 -14.47 19.52 -3.53
CA LYS A 88 -15.43 18.75 -4.32
C LYS A 88 -16.68 19.56 -4.67
N LYS A 89 -17.20 20.33 -3.70
CA LYS A 89 -18.35 21.21 -3.93
C LYS A 89 -17.98 22.34 -4.90
N GLY A 90 -16.86 23.03 -4.64
CA GLY A 90 -16.38 24.12 -5.47
C GLY A 90 -16.05 23.68 -6.90
N SER A 91 -15.48 22.49 -7.08
CA SER A 91 -15.20 21.94 -8.41
C SER A 91 -16.48 21.62 -9.17
N ALA A 92 -17.49 21.05 -8.50
CA ALA A 92 -18.80 20.79 -9.12
C ALA A 92 -19.51 22.08 -9.52
N GLU A 93 -19.53 23.09 -8.64
CA GLU A 93 -20.09 24.41 -8.92
C GLU A 93 -19.33 25.11 -10.06
N ASN A 94 -18.00 25.01 -10.08
CA ASN A 94 -17.17 25.62 -11.12
C ASN A 94 -17.41 24.98 -12.50
N ILE A 95 -17.51 23.64 -12.58
CA ILE A 95 -17.86 22.92 -13.81
C ILE A 95 -19.23 23.39 -14.33
N GLU A 96 -20.22 23.52 -13.45
CA GLU A 96 -21.56 23.96 -13.83
C GLU A 96 -21.58 25.43 -14.27
N LEU A 97 -20.85 26.32 -13.58
CA LEU A 97 -20.71 27.72 -13.99
C LEU A 97 -20.03 27.85 -15.34
N HIS A 98 -18.98 27.08 -15.60
CA HIS A 98 -18.33 27.04 -16.92
C HIS A 98 -19.29 26.55 -18.00
N ARG A 99 -20.07 25.49 -17.72
CA ARG A 99 -21.10 25.00 -18.64
C ARG A 99 -22.15 26.05 -18.95
N GLN A 100 -22.65 26.77 -17.94
CA GLN A 100 -23.65 27.83 -18.13
C GLN A 100 -23.09 29.02 -18.92
N LEU A 101 -21.86 29.44 -18.60
CA LEU A 101 -21.18 30.52 -19.30
C LEU A 101 -20.98 30.14 -20.78
N ARG A 102 -20.48 28.92 -21.02
CA ARG A 102 -20.30 28.39 -22.38
C ARG A 102 -21.60 28.27 -23.15
N THR A 103 -22.68 27.85 -22.50
CA THR A 103 -24.02 27.80 -23.12
C THR A 103 -24.41 29.18 -23.64
N LYS A 104 -24.26 30.24 -22.82
CA LYS A 104 -24.59 31.61 -23.23
C LYS A 104 -23.69 32.13 -24.35
N GLU A 105 -22.41 31.78 -24.35
CA GLU A 105 -21.49 32.12 -25.45
C GLU A 105 -21.95 31.50 -26.78
N LEU A 106 -22.40 30.24 -26.75
CA LEU A 106 -22.82 29.49 -27.93
C LEU A 106 -24.22 29.90 -28.41
N GLU A 107 -25.15 30.23 -27.51
CA GLU A 107 -26.49 30.76 -27.87
C GLU A 107 -26.41 32.05 -28.71
N GLY A 108 -25.33 32.82 -28.59
CA GLY A 108 -25.07 34.01 -29.40
C GLY A 108 -24.48 33.74 -30.79
N GLN A 109 -24.11 32.49 -31.10
CA GLN A 109 -23.45 32.12 -32.34
C GLN A 109 -24.44 31.68 -33.44
N SER A 110 -24.01 31.81 -34.69
CA SER A 110 -24.78 31.32 -35.81
C SER A 110 -24.69 29.79 -35.90
N ALA A 111 -25.66 29.17 -36.58
CA ALA A 111 -25.61 27.72 -36.81
C ALA A 111 -24.38 27.29 -37.63
N ASP A 112 -23.85 28.17 -38.48
CA ASP A 112 -22.67 27.87 -39.29
C ASP A 112 -21.39 27.90 -38.43
N ASP A 113 -21.30 28.84 -37.48
CA ASP A 113 -20.19 28.90 -36.51
C ASP A 113 -20.17 27.65 -35.62
N LEU A 114 -21.34 27.24 -35.11
CA LEU A 114 -21.46 26.03 -34.28
C LEU A 114 -21.05 24.77 -35.05
N LYS A 115 -21.43 24.66 -36.32
CA LYS A 115 -21.01 23.56 -37.21
C LYS A 115 -19.51 23.58 -37.47
N ALA A 116 -18.91 24.76 -37.63
CA ALA A 116 -17.46 24.89 -37.77
C ALA A 116 -16.73 24.35 -36.52
N ILE A 117 -17.20 24.72 -35.33
CA ILE A 117 -16.66 24.21 -34.05
C ILE A 117 -16.80 22.68 -33.97
N LEU A 118 -17.96 22.14 -34.33
CA LEU A 118 -18.18 20.68 -34.32
C LEU A 118 -17.27 19.96 -35.32
N ASN A 119 -17.07 20.52 -36.51
CA ASN A 119 -16.17 19.97 -37.52
C ASN A 119 -14.71 19.97 -37.04
N GLU A 120 -14.24 21.06 -36.42
CA GLU A 120 -12.89 21.13 -35.84
C GLU A 120 -12.67 20.07 -34.76
N ARG A 121 -13.73 19.73 -34.01
CA ARG A 121 -13.72 18.68 -32.98
C ARG A 121 -13.99 17.27 -33.53
N GLY A 122 -14.24 17.12 -34.83
CA GLY A 122 -14.57 15.82 -35.43
C GLY A 122 -15.94 15.26 -34.99
N VAL A 123 -16.86 16.10 -34.54
CA VAL A 123 -18.19 15.71 -34.07
C VAL A 123 -19.19 15.79 -35.22
N THR A 124 -19.91 14.70 -35.47
CA THR A 124 -20.95 14.64 -36.50
C THR A 124 -22.23 15.32 -36.04
N PHE A 125 -22.91 16.03 -36.95
CA PHE A 125 -24.20 16.67 -36.72
C PHE A 125 -25.13 16.45 -37.93
N GLY A 126 -26.43 16.55 -37.71
CA GLY A 126 -27.44 16.49 -38.75
C GLY A 126 -27.53 17.79 -39.56
N ALA A 127 -27.80 17.68 -40.86
CA ALA A 127 -27.95 18.86 -41.72
C ALA A 127 -29.12 19.78 -41.32
N ARG A 128 -30.11 19.23 -40.59
CA ARG A 128 -31.32 19.93 -40.13
C ARG A 128 -31.35 20.14 -38.62
N ASP A 129 -30.24 19.88 -37.92
CA ASP A 129 -30.16 20.11 -36.48
C ASP A 129 -30.42 21.59 -36.19
N SER A 130 -31.29 21.82 -35.23
CA SER A 130 -31.62 23.14 -34.74
C SER A 130 -30.42 23.74 -34.01
N ASN A 131 -30.36 25.07 -33.93
CA ASN A 131 -29.30 25.77 -33.20
C ASN A 131 -29.15 25.24 -31.76
N PRO A 132 -30.23 25.03 -30.97
CA PRO A 132 -30.13 24.41 -29.65
C PRO A 132 -29.51 23.00 -29.63
N GLU A 133 -29.79 22.17 -30.65
CA GLU A 133 -29.19 20.83 -30.76
C GLU A 133 -27.69 20.91 -31.05
N LEU A 134 -27.26 21.83 -31.92
CA LEU A 134 -25.85 22.08 -32.20
C LEU A 134 -25.11 22.60 -30.96
N VAL A 135 -25.70 23.51 -30.19
CA VAL A 135 -25.15 23.98 -28.90
C VAL A 135 -24.94 22.80 -27.94
N GLN A 136 -25.93 21.92 -27.81
CA GLN A 136 -25.80 20.74 -26.95
C GLN A 136 -24.70 19.78 -27.42
N LEU A 137 -24.54 19.59 -28.73
CA LEU A 137 -23.47 18.77 -29.28
C LEU A 137 -22.09 19.37 -28.95
N VAL A 138 -21.92 20.69 -29.11
CA VAL A 138 -20.66 21.37 -28.77
C VAL A 138 -20.35 21.19 -27.29
N LEU A 139 -21.31 21.45 -26.40
CA LEU A 139 -21.13 21.30 -24.96
C LEU A 139 -20.76 19.87 -24.54
N LYS A 140 -21.37 18.85 -25.16
CA LYS A 140 -21.03 17.45 -24.86
C LYS A 140 -19.60 17.12 -25.30
N SER A 141 -19.19 17.59 -26.48
CA SER A 141 -17.83 17.38 -26.99
C SER A 141 -16.73 18.15 -26.23
N GLU A 142 -17.11 19.04 -25.31
CA GLU A 142 -16.21 19.78 -24.42
C GLU A 142 -16.03 19.13 -23.05
N GLN A 143 -16.84 18.12 -22.74
CA GLN A 143 -16.84 17.41 -21.46
C GLN A 143 -16.15 16.03 -21.52
N GLU A 144 -15.78 15.57 -22.72
CA GLU A 144 -14.98 14.36 -22.97
C GLU A 144 -13.48 14.68 -22.98
#